data_AF-A0A4R0Z3K9-F1
#
_entry.id   AF-A0A4R0Z3K9-F1
#
_cell.length_a   1.000
_cell.length_b   1.000
_cell.length_c   1.000
_cell.angle_alpha   90.00
_cell.angle_beta   90.00
_cell.angle_gamma   90.00
#
_symmetry.space_group_name_H-M   'P 1'
#
loop_
_entity.id
_entity.type
_entity.pdbx_description
1 polymer ?
#
loop_
_entity_poly.entity_id
_entity_poly.type
_entity_poly.pdbx_seq_one_letter_code
_entity_poly.pdbx_strand_id
1 'polypeptide(L)'
;MDNLEDKFKRYFSNDNGKSVDELIRLGYSAHQNGQKIEAIKYLENALGKINSSSPANVKNELFNIKLYLGVNYKRVGDYQKSYSIYKELLQMIQHPDDACEIHNALGKICYLLGRREESTNHYMSSIKYANDDNIKMNLFHHLGHAAIDLGDTRQLPPEWKAQIIEYKKSINGESHSYSPNLIETYINFGIETWNLNKR
;
A
#
# COMPACT_ATOMS: atom_id res chain seq x y z
N MET A 1 -21.36 14.03 -8.98
CA MET A 1 -20.07 13.46 -8.56
C MET A 1 -19.41 12.94 -9.82
N ASP A 2 -18.34 13.57 -10.28
CA ASP A 2 -17.60 13.06 -11.45
C ASP A 2 -16.88 11.77 -11.04
N ASN A 3 -17.06 10.69 -11.81
CA ASN A 3 -16.32 9.45 -11.64
C ASN A 3 -14.81 9.75 -11.79
N LEU A 4 -13.95 9.13 -10.96
CA LEU A 4 -12.48 9.24 -11.09
C LEU A 4 -12.04 9.01 -12.56
N GLU A 5 -12.72 8.10 -13.25
CA GLU A 5 -12.49 7.77 -14.66
C GLU A 5 -12.74 8.94 -15.63
N ASP A 6 -13.75 9.77 -15.36
CA ASP A 6 -14.06 10.98 -16.15
C ASP A 6 -13.08 12.11 -15.83
N LYS A 7 -12.62 12.19 -14.58
CA LYS A 7 -11.53 13.08 -14.17
C LYS A 7 -10.26 12.70 -14.93
N PHE A 8 -9.91 11.41 -14.95
CA PHE A 8 -8.76 10.90 -15.70
C PHE A 8 -8.86 11.20 -17.21
N LYS A 9 -10.01 10.94 -17.86
CA LYS A 9 -10.24 11.23 -19.30
C LYS A 9 -9.99 12.68 -19.70
N ARG A 10 -10.39 13.67 -18.89
CA ARG A 10 -10.17 15.09 -19.20
C ARG A 10 -8.70 15.53 -19.15
N TYR A 11 -7.85 14.85 -18.38
CA TYR A 11 -6.43 15.20 -18.26
C TYR A 11 -5.55 14.56 -19.34
N PHE A 12 -5.97 13.44 -19.96
CA PHE A 12 -5.15 12.65 -20.89
C PHE A 12 -4.93 13.29 -22.28
N SER A 13 -5.56 14.43 -22.60
CA SER A 13 -5.50 15.02 -23.94
C SER A 13 -4.26 15.87 -24.25
N ASN A 14 -3.37 16.15 -23.27
CA ASN A 14 -2.31 17.17 -23.42
C ASN A 14 -0.85 16.68 -23.29
N ASP A 15 -0.58 15.36 -23.25
CA ASP A 15 0.77 14.81 -22.99
C ASP A 15 1.42 14.08 -24.19
N ASN A 16 0.82 14.14 -25.38
CA ASN A 16 1.27 13.36 -26.56
C ASN A 16 2.71 13.64 -27.01
N GLY A 17 3.31 14.79 -26.64
CA GLY A 17 4.68 15.16 -27.02
C GLY A 17 5.79 14.77 -26.03
N LYS A 18 5.47 14.34 -24.80
CA LYS A 18 6.51 14.10 -23.77
C LYS A 18 7.23 12.77 -23.98
N SER A 19 8.55 12.76 -23.77
CA SER A 19 9.38 11.55 -23.79
C SER A 19 9.09 10.66 -22.56
N VAL A 20 9.50 9.39 -22.61
CA VAL A 20 9.32 8.47 -21.47
C VAL A 20 10.06 8.97 -20.24
N ASP A 21 11.32 9.40 -20.39
CA ASP A 21 12.13 9.95 -19.29
C ASP A 21 11.50 11.20 -18.67
N GLU A 22 10.93 12.09 -19.49
CA GLU A 22 10.24 13.29 -18.99
C GLU A 22 9.00 12.92 -18.18
N LEU A 23 8.21 11.96 -18.65
CA LEU A 23 7.04 11.46 -17.94
C LEU A 23 7.41 10.82 -16.60
N ILE A 24 8.47 10.00 -16.56
CA ILE A 24 8.98 9.41 -15.31
C ILE A 24 9.37 10.51 -14.32
N ARG A 25 10.16 11.49 -14.77
CA ARG A 25 10.63 12.60 -13.92
C ARG A 25 9.47 13.43 -13.36
N LEU A 26 8.48 13.76 -14.19
CA LEU A 26 7.29 14.50 -13.76
C LEU A 26 6.44 13.67 -12.79
N GLY A 27 6.29 12.37 -13.05
CA GLY A 27 5.59 11.44 -12.17
C GLY A 27 6.24 11.34 -10.78
N TYR A 28 7.57 11.26 -10.72
CA TYR A 28 8.31 11.20 -9.46
C TYR A 28 8.22 12.52 -8.70
N SER A 29 8.37 13.65 -9.40
CA SER A 29 8.20 14.97 -8.78
C SER A 29 6.79 15.16 -8.23
N ALA A 30 5.76 14.78 -8.99
CA ALA A 30 4.37 14.84 -8.53
C ALA A 30 4.13 13.93 -7.31
N HIS A 31 4.69 12.71 -7.31
CA HIS A 31 4.62 11.80 -6.16
C HIS A 31 5.23 12.41 -4.89
N GLN A 32 6.42 13.01 -5.01
CA GLN A 32 7.13 13.66 -3.91
C GLN A 32 6.36 14.88 -3.37
N ASN A 33 5.73 15.64 -4.25
CA ASN A 33 4.91 16.81 -3.89
C ASN A 33 3.49 16.45 -3.41
N GLY A 34 3.16 15.16 -3.30
CA GLY A 34 1.82 14.71 -2.87
C GLY A 34 0.71 14.95 -3.91
N GLN A 35 1.06 15.27 -5.15
CA GLN A 35 0.15 15.47 -6.28
C GLN A 35 -0.27 14.09 -6.85
N LYS A 36 -1.12 13.39 -6.10
CA LYS A 36 -1.42 11.97 -6.30
C LYS A 36 -1.97 11.66 -7.71
N ILE A 37 -2.86 12.51 -8.22
CA ILE A 37 -3.54 12.29 -9.51
C ILE A 37 -2.57 12.55 -10.67
N GLU A 38 -1.77 13.60 -10.58
CA GLU A 38 -0.73 13.94 -11.55
C GLU A 38 0.37 12.87 -11.59
N ALA A 39 0.77 12.35 -10.42
CA ALA A 39 1.70 11.24 -10.33
C ALA A 39 1.18 10.00 -11.05
N ILE A 40 -0.08 9.61 -10.79
CA ILE A 40 -0.73 8.49 -11.50
C ILE A 40 -0.71 8.74 -13.00
N LYS A 41 -1.17 9.91 -13.43
CA LYS A 41 -1.26 10.28 -14.84
C LYS A 41 0.09 10.13 -15.55
N TYR A 42 1.14 10.76 -15.04
CA TYR A 42 2.45 10.74 -15.69
C TYR A 42 3.08 9.36 -15.69
N LEU A 43 2.93 8.59 -14.60
CA LEU A 43 3.50 7.25 -14.49
C LEU A 43 2.75 6.22 -15.34
N GLU A 44 1.42 6.31 -15.48
CA GLU A 44 0.66 5.47 -16.41
C GLU A 44 1.02 5.77 -17.86
N ASN A 45 1.15 7.06 -18.21
CA ASN A 45 1.60 7.46 -19.54
C ASN A 45 3.03 6.98 -19.84
N ALA A 46 3.93 7.04 -18.85
CA ALA A 46 5.28 6.49 -18.99
C ALA A 46 5.21 4.98 -19.23
N LEU A 47 4.50 4.24 -18.37
CA LEU A 47 4.36 2.79 -18.45
C LEU A 47 3.78 2.33 -19.79
N GLY A 48 2.77 3.04 -20.32
CA GLY A 48 2.16 2.75 -21.63
C GLY A 48 3.09 2.95 -22.83
N LYS A 49 4.19 3.71 -22.67
CA LYS A 49 5.21 3.91 -23.71
C LYS A 49 6.41 2.96 -23.58
N ILE A 50 6.57 2.30 -22.43
CA ILE A 50 7.67 1.34 -22.21
C ILE A 50 7.35 0.03 -22.93
N ASN A 51 8.29 -0.44 -23.74
CA ASN A 51 8.17 -1.70 -24.47
C ASN A 51 9.54 -2.41 -24.57
N SER A 52 9.59 -3.54 -25.29
CA SER A 52 10.80 -4.34 -25.44
C SER A 52 11.99 -3.58 -26.05
N SER A 53 11.71 -2.59 -26.91
CA SER A 53 12.71 -1.73 -27.56
C SER A 53 13.17 -0.55 -26.70
N SER A 54 12.59 -0.33 -25.52
CA SER A 54 13.00 0.76 -24.63
C SER A 54 14.44 0.57 -24.12
N PRO A 55 15.18 1.68 -23.92
CA PRO A 55 16.51 1.67 -23.31
C PRO A 55 16.57 0.93 -21.97
N ALA A 56 17.73 0.36 -21.63
CA ALA A 56 17.89 -0.41 -20.40
C ALA A 56 17.62 0.42 -19.13
N ASN A 57 18.06 1.68 -19.10
CA ASN A 57 17.78 2.60 -17.99
C ASN A 57 16.27 2.80 -17.78
N VAL A 58 15.49 2.97 -18.85
CA VAL A 58 14.03 3.10 -18.77
C VAL A 58 13.38 1.81 -18.26
N LYS A 59 13.85 0.65 -18.70
CA LYS A 59 13.34 -0.65 -18.21
C LYS A 59 13.67 -0.89 -16.74
N ASN A 60 14.84 -0.43 -16.28
CA ASN A 60 15.23 -0.54 -14.87
C ASN A 60 14.33 0.31 -13.95
N GLU A 61 13.66 1.34 -14.47
CA GLU A 61 12.69 2.14 -13.70
C GLU A 61 11.33 1.45 -13.52
N LEU A 62 11.06 0.31 -14.19
CA LEU A 62 9.73 -0.34 -14.15
C LEU A 62 9.24 -0.65 -12.73
N PHE A 63 10.14 -1.09 -11.85
CA PHE A 63 9.81 -1.36 -10.46
C PHE A 63 9.36 -0.09 -9.73
N ASN A 64 10.15 0.99 -9.82
CA ASN A 64 9.86 2.27 -9.16
C ASN A 64 8.59 2.94 -9.71
N ILE A 65 8.39 2.90 -11.03
CA ILE A 65 7.16 3.39 -11.67
C ILE A 65 5.93 2.68 -11.08
N LYS A 66 5.96 1.35 -11.04
CA LYS A 66 4.87 0.54 -10.47
C LYS A 66 4.71 0.80 -8.97
N LEU A 67 5.80 0.89 -8.22
CA LEU A 67 5.77 1.19 -6.78
C LEU A 67 5.04 2.50 -6.51
N TYR A 68 5.43 3.58 -7.20
CA TYR A 68 4.80 4.89 -6.99
C TYR A 68 3.37 4.96 -7.54
N LEU A 69 3.04 4.22 -8.60
CA LEU A 69 1.65 4.04 -9.02
C LEU A 69 0.83 3.37 -7.92
N GLY A 70 1.30 2.24 -7.37
CA GLY A 70 0.64 1.53 -6.29
C GLY A 70 0.40 2.42 -5.07
N VAL A 71 1.41 3.18 -4.64
CA VAL A 71 1.29 4.15 -3.54
C VAL A 71 0.24 5.21 -3.84
N ASN A 72 0.28 5.84 -5.01
CA ASN A 72 -0.64 6.92 -5.33
C ASN A 72 -2.07 6.42 -5.54
N TYR A 73 -2.26 5.23 -6.11
CA TYR A 73 -3.57 4.58 -6.20
C TYR A 73 -4.18 4.32 -4.83
N LYS A 74 -3.39 3.83 -3.86
CA LYS A 74 -3.83 3.72 -2.45
C LYS A 74 -4.24 5.09 -1.90
N ARG A 75 -3.43 6.13 -2.13
CA ARG A 75 -3.64 7.48 -1.60
C ARG A 75 -4.88 8.19 -2.16
N VAL A 76 -5.42 7.75 -3.31
CA VAL A 76 -6.68 8.26 -3.89
C VAL A 76 -7.87 7.35 -3.60
N GLY A 77 -7.68 6.27 -2.83
CA GLY A 77 -8.73 5.33 -2.45
C GLY A 77 -9.02 4.23 -3.47
N ASP A 78 -8.28 4.15 -4.59
CA ASP A 78 -8.41 3.06 -5.56
C ASP A 78 -7.58 1.85 -5.11
N TYR A 79 -8.06 1.20 -4.06
CA TYR A 79 -7.38 0.06 -3.44
C TYR A 79 -7.32 -1.16 -4.37
N GLN A 80 -8.27 -1.32 -5.30
CA GLN A 80 -8.26 -2.45 -6.23
C GLN A 80 -7.11 -2.33 -7.22
N LYS A 81 -6.92 -1.17 -7.86
CA LYS A 81 -5.75 -0.95 -8.73
C LYS A 81 -4.44 -1.03 -7.95
N SER A 82 -4.40 -0.44 -6.76
CA SER A 82 -3.23 -0.53 -5.88
C SER A 82 -2.87 -1.98 -5.58
N TYR A 83 -3.85 -2.81 -5.18
CA TYR A 83 -3.65 -4.23 -4.92
C TYR A 83 -3.08 -4.98 -6.13
N SER A 84 -3.66 -4.77 -7.32
CA SER A 84 -3.18 -5.41 -8.56
C SER A 84 -1.71 -5.06 -8.85
N ILE A 85 -1.35 -3.77 -8.73
CA ILE A 85 0.02 -3.30 -8.96
C ILE A 85 0.99 -3.89 -7.93
N TYR A 86 0.63 -3.92 -6.64
CA TYR A 86 1.51 -4.50 -5.61
C TYR A 86 1.66 -6.01 -5.75
N LYS A 87 0.64 -6.73 -6.26
CA LYS A 87 0.80 -8.15 -6.61
C LYS A 87 1.77 -8.36 -7.77
N GLU A 88 1.78 -7.48 -8.76
CA GLU A 88 2.77 -7.53 -9.84
C GLU A 88 4.18 -7.24 -9.31
N LEU A 89 4.33 -6.23 -8.44
CA LEU A 89 5.61 -5.92 -7.79
C LEU A 89 6.17 -7.11 -7.02
N LEU A 90 5.32 -7.90 -6.35
CA LEU A 90 5.74 -9.11 -5.65
C LEU A 90 6.45 -10.12 -6.57
N GLN A 91 6.09 -10.17 -7.85
CA GLN A 91 6.75 -11.03 -8.85
C GLN A 91 8.05 -10.44 -9.41
N MET A 92 8.33 -9.16 -9.14
CA MET A 92 9.49 -8.43 -9.64
C MET A 92 10.60 -8.27 -8.60
N ILE A 93 10.36 -8.67 -7.35
CA ILE A 93 11.32 -8.52 -6.25
C ILE A 93 12.60 -9.28 -6.54
N GLN A 94 13.72 -8.59 -6.35
CA GLN A 94 15.07 -9.16 -6.40
C GLN A 94 15.74 -9.17 -5.03
N HIS A 95 15.33 -8.27 -4.11
CA HIS A 95 15.91 -8.14 -2.78
C HIS A 95 14.89 -8.48 -1.68
N PRO A 96 15.29 -9.23 -0.63
CA PRO A 96 14.40 -9.58 0.47
C PRO A 96 13.77 -8.36 1.18
N ASP A 97 14.49 -7.24 1.25
CA ASP A 97 14.00 -6.02 1.90
C ASP A 97 12.77 -5.45 1.15
N ASP A 98 12.74 -5.55 -0.18
CA ASP A 98 11.56 -5.17 -0.98
C ASP A 98 10.36 -6.05 -0.61
N ALA A 99 10.57 -7.35 -0.32
CA ALA A 99 9.49 -8.25 0.06
C ALA A 99 8.82 -7.84 1.37
N CYS A 100 9.59 -7.33 2.33
CA CYS A 100 9.05 -6.77 3.57
C CYS A 100 8.08 -5.62 3.27
N GLU A 101 8.51 -4.62 2.50
CA GLU A 101 7.71 -3.43 2.19
C GLU A 101 6.49 -3.74 1.32
N ILE A 102 6.64 -4.57 0.29
CA ILE A 102 5.55 -4.95 -0.63
C ILE A 102 4.47 -5.75 0.12
N HIS A 103 4.87 -6.69 0.99
CA HIS A 103 3.91 -7.41 1.82
C HIS A 103 3.22 -6.49 2.84
N ASN A 104 3.92 -5.54 3.46
CA ASN A 104 3.30 -4.55 4.34
C ASN A 104 2.24 -3.72 3.60
N ALA A 105 2.56 -3.25 2.39
CA ALA A 105 1.63 -2.49 1.56
C ALA A 105 0.39 -3.32 1.18
N LEU A 106 0.57 -4.56 0.73
CA LEU A 106 -0.54 -5.48 0.45
C LEU A 106 -1.38 -5.74 1.70
N GLY A 107 -0.77 -5.91 2.87
CA GLY A 107 -1.48 -6.05 4.14
C GLY A 107 -2.41 -4.85 4.41
N LYS A 108 -1.90 -3.63 4.26
CA LYS A 108 -2.68 -2.39 4.43
C LYS A 108 -3.83 -2.29 3.42
N ILE A 109 -3.56 -2.61 2.16
CA ILE A 109 -4.54 -2.55 1.08
C ILE A 109 -5.66 -3.59 1.30
N CYS A 110 -5.30 -4.84 1.62
CA CYS A 110 -6.27 -5.88 1.93
C CYS A 110 -7.12 -5.52 3.16
N TYR A 111 -6.51 -4.92 4.17
CA TYR A 111 -7.23 -4.46 5.36
C TYR A 111 -8.26 -3.38 5.03
N LEU A 112 -7.90 -2.40 4.19
CA LEU A 112 -8.81 -1.35 3.70
C LEU A 112 -9.91 -1.89 2.78
N LEU A 113 -9.63 -2.98 2.04
CA LEU A 113 -10.61 -3.70 1.23
C LEU A 113 -11.52 -4.63 2.04
N GLY A 114 -11.30 -4.77 3.36
CA GLY A 114 -12.03 -5.72 4.20
C GLY A 114 -11.63 -7.19 3.99
N ARG A 115 -10.56 -7.46 3.24
CA ARG A 115 -9.99 -8.79 3.01
C ARG A 115 -9.09 -9.18 4.18
N ARG A 116 -9.71 -9.44 5.32
CA ARG A 116 -9.04 -9.62 6.62
C ARG A 116 -8.04 -10.76 6.65
N GLU A 117 -8.38 -11.91 6.07
CA GLU A 117 -7.49 -13.08 6.02
C GLU A 117 -6.24 -12.80 5.18
N GLU A 118 -6.41 -12.27 3.96
CA GLU A 118 -5.27 -11.85 3.11
C GLU A 118 -4.41 -10.78 3.79
N SER A 119 -5.02 -9.85 4.51
CA SER A 119 -4.31 -8.83 5.28
C SER A 119 -3.40 -9.45 6.34
N THR A 120 -3.93 -10.37 7.15
CA THR A 120 -3.18 -11.09 8.19
C THR A 120 -2.02 -11.87 7.56
N ASN A 121 -2.28 -12.61 6.47
CA ASN A 121 -1.25 -13.37 5.77
C ASN A 121 -0.13 -12.49 5.22
N HIS A 122 -0.47 -11.34 4.64
CA HIS A 122 0.53 -10.41 4.13
C HIS A 122 1.36 -9.75 5.24
N TYR A 123 0.75 -9.34 6.36
CA TYR A 123 1.54 -8.82 7.48
C TYR A 123 2.47 -9.88 8.08
N MET A 124 2.00 -11.13 8.20
CA MET A 124 2.86 -12.25 8.62
C MET A 124 4.03 -12.46 7.64
N SER A 125 3.77 -12.46 6.33
CA SER A 125 4.85 -12.57 5.35
C SER A 125 5.82 -11.40 5.45
N SER A 126 5.34 -10.17 5.66
CA SER A 126 6.20 -9.00 5.87
C SER A 126 7.10 -9.18 7.10
N ILE A 127 6.57 -9.70 8.22
CA ILE A 127 7.34 -9.98 9.45
C ILE A 127 8.47 -10.99 9.20
N LYS A 128 8.27 -11.99 8.30
CA LYS A 128 9.32 -12.96 7.92
C LYS A 128 10.55 -12.29 7.28
N TYR A 129 10.33 -11.22 6.52
CA TYR A 129 11.39 -10.50 5.80
C TYR A 129 11.94 -9.29 6.58
N ALA A 130 11.32 -8.92 7.71
CA ALA A 130 11.76 -7.78 8.49
C ALA A 130 13.12 -8.02 9.16
N ASN A 131 14.08 -7.13 8.87
CA ASN A 131 15.46 -7.18 9.35
C ASN A 131 15.73 -6.34 10.62
N ASP A 132 14.77 -5.50 11.03
CA ASP A 132 14.87 -4.59 12.18
C ASP A 132 13.67 -4.77 13.13
N ASP A 133 13.94 -4.65 14.43
CA ASP A 133 12.92 -4.88 15.47
C ASP A 133 11.88 -3.77 15.53
N ASN A 134 12.20 -2.52 15.19
CA ASN A 134 11.20 -1.45 15.10
C ASN A 134 10.25 -1.69 13.92
N ILE A 135 10.78 -2.16 12.78
CA ILE A 135 9.94 -2.60 11.65
C ILE A 135 9.01 -3.72 12.11
N LYS A 136 9.52 -4.75 12.81
CA LYS A 136 8.69 -5.84 13.34
C LYS A 136 7.61 -5.34 14.30
N MET A 137 7.93 -4.44 15.22
CA MET A 137 6.94 -3.88 16.16
C MET A 137 5.81 -3.16 15.43
N ASN A 138 6.14 -2.36 14.41
CA ASN A 138 5.13 -1.72 13.56
C ASN A 138 4.29 -2.76 12.78
N LEU A 139 4.90 -3.83 12.29
CA LEU A 139 4.17 -4.90 11.61
C LEU A 139 3.30 -5.72 12.56
N PHE A 140 3.74 -5.98 13.80
CA PHE A 140 2.89 -6.60 14.82
C PHE A 140 1.71 -5.70 15.18
N HIS A 141 1.92 -4.39 15.25
CA HIS A 141 0.82 -3.44 15.42
C HIS A 141 -0.22 -3.55 14.30
N HIS A 142 0.23 -3.58 13.04
CA HIS A 142 -0.63 -3.80 11.87
C HIS A 142 -1.34 -5.17 11.92
N LEU A 143 -0.60 -6.23 12.25
CA LEU A 143 -1.12 -7.59 12.35
C LEU A 143 -2.18 -7.72 13.45
N GLY A 144 -1.98 -7.10 14.61
CA GLY A 144 -2.95 -7.15 15.70
C GLY A 144 -4.30 -6.54 15.33
N HIS A 145 -4.29 -5.41 14.62
CA HIS A 145 -5.51 -4.81 14.08
C HIS A 145 -6.23 -5.71 13.07
N ALA A 146 -5.46 -6.34 12.17
CA ALA A 146 -6.01 -7.28 11.18
C ALA A 146 -6.57 -8.55 11.84
N ALA A 147 -5.85 -9.10 12.81
CA ALA A 147 -6.23 -10.32 13.54
C ALA A 147 -7.49 -10.13 14.38
N ILE A 148 -7.58 -8.99 15.09
CA ILE A 148 -8.79 -8.66 15.85
C ILE A 148 -9.99 -8.50 14.93
N ASP A 149 -9.85 -7.78 13.80
CA ASP A 149 -10.95 -7.59 12.86
C ASP A 149 -11.34 -8.90 12.14
N LEU A 150 -10.40 -9.84 11.98
CA LEU A 150 -10.65 -11.21 11.49
C LEU A 150 -11.40 -12.07 12.52
N GLY A 151 -11.08 -11.92 13.80
CA GLY A 151 -11.66 -12.69 14.90
C GLY A 151 -13.07 -12.24 15.33
N ASP A 152 -13.60 -12.91 16.35
CA ASP A 152 -14.88 -12.53 16.94
C ASP A 152 -14.74 -11.27 17.80
N THR A 153 -15.11 -10.14 17.24
CA THR A 153 -15.05 -8.85 17.94
C THR A 153 -16.19 -8.65 18.95
N ARG A 154 -17.20 -9.52 19.03
CA ARG A 154 -18.43 -9.28 19.83
C ARG A 154 -18.12 -8.98 21.30
N GLN A 155 -17.14 -9.65 21.87
CA GLN A 155 -16.77 -9.52 23.29
C GLN A 155 -15.78 -8.38 23.58
N LEU A 156 -15.26 -7.69 22.54
CA LEU A 156 -14.33 -6.59 22.75
C LEU A 156 -15.02 -5.38 23.40
N PRO A 157 -14.30 -4.65 24.28
CA PRO A 157 -14.77 -3.38 24.80
C PRO A 157 -15.18 -2.43 23.67
N PRO A 158 -16.27 -1.65 23.82
CA PRO A 158 -16.72 -0.69 22.81
C PRO A 158 -15.61 0.28 22.37
N GLU A 159 -14.76 0.69 23.30
CA GLU A 159 -13.65 1.61 23.06
C GLU A 159 -12.64 0.99 22.07
N TRP A 160 -12.38 -0.31 22.14
CA TRP A 160 -11.45 -0.99 21.24
C TRP A 160 -12.04 -1.17 19.85
N LYS A 161 -13.35 -1.46 19.76
CA LYS A 161 -14.05 -1.55 18.48
C LYS A 161 -14.01 -0.21 17.73
N ALA A 162 -14.22 0.90 18.43
CA ALA A 162 -14.11 2.23 17.84
C ALA A 162 -12.69 2.48 17.29
N GLN A 163 -11.67 2.00 17.99
CA GLN A 163 -10.26 2.23 17.65
C GLN A 163 -9.79 1.42 16.43
N ILE A 164 -10.45 0.30 16.10
CA ILE A 164 -10.26 -0.42 14.82
C ILE A 164 -10.66 0.48 13.64
N ILE A 165 -11.77 1.21 13.76
CA ILE A 165 -12.27 2.13 12.72
C ILE A 165 -11.32 3.32 12.59
N GLU A 166 -10.93 3.92 13.71
CA GLU A 166 -9.98 5.05 13.72
C GLU A 166 -8.60 4.65 13.18
N TYR A 167 -8.20 3.40 13.39
CA TYR A 167 -6.98 2.87 12.80
C TYR A 167 -7.05 2.75 11.27
N LYS A 168 -8.19 2.28 10.72
CA LYS A 168 -8.43 2.26 9.26
C LYS A 168 -8.33 3.66 8.66
N LYS A 169 -8.87 4.68 9.35
CA LYS A 169 -8.71 6.09 8.95
C LYS A 169 -7.25 6.53 8.95
N SER A 170 -6.50 6.20 10.02
CA SER A 170 -5.06 6.45 10.15
C SER A 170 -4.24 5.91 8.98
N ILE A 171 -4.37 4.63 8.65
CA ILE A 171 -3.62 4.03 7.54
C ILE A 171 -4.05 4.56 6.16
N ASN A 172 -5.27 5.12 6.08
CA ASN A 172 -5.75 5.80 4.89
C ASN A 172 -5.32 7.27 4.79
N GLY A 173 -4.70 7.81 5.84
CA GLY A 173 -4.33 9.24 5.92
C GLY A 173 -5.54 10.16 6.08
N GLU A 174 -6.66 9.63 6.57
CA GLU A 174 -7.83 10.43 6.96
C GLU A 174 -7.62 11.01 8.37
N SER A 175 -8.37 12.06 8.69
CA SER A 175 -8.43 12.55 10.08
C SER A 175 -8.98 11.46 11.00
N HIS A 176 -8.29 11.22 12.11
CA HIS A 176 -8.61 10.12 13.02
C HIS A 176 -8.38 10.51 14.48
N SER A 177 -9.04 9.79 15.38
CA SER A 177 -8.83 9.82 16.83
C SER A 177 -8.22 8.52 17.35
N TYR A 178 -7.37 7.87 16.55
CA TYR A 178 -6.62 6.68 16.95
C TYR A 178 -5.73 6.97 18.17
N SER A 179 -5.94 6.21 19.24
CA SER A 179 -5.35 6.42 20.56
C SER A 179 -4.00 5.72 20.69
N PRO A 180 -2.91 6.44 21.00
CA PRO A 180 -1.60 5.83 21.24
C PRO A 180 -1.58 4.81 22.40
N ASN A 181 -2.47 4.97 23.39
CA ASN A 181 -2.50 4.13 24.59
C ASN A 181 -2.86 2.66 24.29
N LEU A 182 -3.45 2.37 23.13
CA LEU A 182 -3.79 1.00 22.73
C LEU A 182 -2.74 0.36 21.82
N ILE A 183 -1.68 1.09 21.42
CA ILE A 183 -0.66 0.56 20.50
C ILE A 183 -0.05 -0.74 21.05
N GLU A 184 0.38 -0.73 22.31
CA GLU A 184 0.97 -1.92 22.94
C GLU A 184 -0.02 -3.09 22.99
N THR A 185 -1.29 -2.83 23.29
CA THR A 185 -2.35 -3.83 23.27
C THR A 185 -2.44 -4.51 21.90
N TYR A 186 -2.54 -3.73 20.82
CA TYR A 186 -2.61 -4.28 19.46
C TYR A 186 -1.31 -5.00 19.05
N ILE A 187 -0.14 -4.50 19.46
CA ILE A 187 1.13 -5.21 19.24
C ILE A 187 1.10 -6.59 19.87
N ASN A 188 0.63 -6.71 21.12
CA ASN A 188 0.55 -7.99 21.83
C ASN A 188 -0.36 -8.99 21.11
N PHE A 189 -1.52 -8.55 20.58
CA PHE A 189 -2.36 -9.40 19.72
C PHE A 189 -1.64 -9.84 18.45
N GLY A 190 -0.86 -8.95 17.83
CA GLY A 190 -0.05 -9.29 16.66
C GLY A 190 1.00 -10.36 16.96
N ILE A 191 1.71 -10.23 18.09
CA ILE A 191 2.71 -11.20 18.54
C ILE A 191 2.06 -12.55 18.85
N GLU A 192 0.92 -12.57 19.55
CA GLU A 192 0.18 -13.80 19.84
C GLU A 192 -0.27 -14.49 18.54
N THR A 193 -0.89 -13.74 17.64
CA THR A 193 -1.33 -14.25 16.33
C THR A 193 -0.17 -14.84 15.55
N TRP A 194 0.96 -14.14 15.49
CA TRP A 194 2.16 -14.63 14.85
C TRP A 194 2.66 -15.96 15.43
N ASN A 195 2.73 -16.06 16.76
CA ASN A 195 3.21 -17.26 17.44
C ASN A 195 2.28 -18.47 17.24
N LEU A 196 0.96 -18.25 17.14
CA LEU A 196 -0.01 -19.31 16.86
C LEU A 196 0.14 -19.88 15.44
N ASN A 197 0.54 -19.05 14.47
CA ASN A 197 0.61 -19.41 13.05
C ASN A 197 2.04 -19.73 12.54
N LYS A 198 3.02 -19.78 13.44
CA LYS A 198 4.41 -20.17 13.14
C LYS A 198 4.62 -21.69 13.07
N ARG A 199 3.63 -22.50 13.48
CA ARG A 199 3.72 -23.96 13.54
C ARG A 199 3.71 -24.62 12.16
#